data_AF-A0A1L9TA05-F1
#
_entry.id   AF-A0A1L9TA05-F1
#
_cell.length_a   1.000
_cell.length_b   1.000
_cell.length_c   1.000
_cell.angle_alpha   90.00
_cell.angle_beta   90.00
_cell.angle_gamma   90.00
#
_symmetry.space_group_name_H-M   'P 1'
#
loop_
_entity.id
_entity.type
_entity.pdbx_description
1 polymer ?
#
loop_
_entity_poly.entity_id
_entity_poly.type
_entity_poly.pdbx_seq_one_letter_code
_entity_poly.pdbx_strand_id
1 'polypeptide(L)'
;MAPLTTLPELLTYSLFLLLAWTAVDVYVTRYGPLAGTRSLTKVHNWFYAAVSLVMLVRILNTDDSKDSFTIRYIFHLSKFYESIDILLVCASGSQISDSLAFHHFTTPYLTYLRYVDHHGGWRPFAVLNNFHHLLVYTFFARGKGGGVLLRSVLPYTGILQLIVSVWVDVMYGLDKYYDGGLEPWWPNLGAIALVGGYFVLFFQGFGFRVGQKMVLLVGLLGLFLILRALVDGVKTAL
;
A
#
# COMPACT_ATOMS: atom_id res chain seq x y z
N MET A 1 1.57 -16.23 -17.08
CA MET A 1 2.05 -15.18 -16.15
C MET A 1 0.95 -14.92 -15.14
N ALA A 2 1.29 -14.63 -13.89
CA ALA A 2 0.28 -14.21 -12.91
C ALA A 2 -0.23 -12.81 -13.31
N PRO A 3 -1.54 -12.52 -13.23
CA PRO A 3 -2.04 -11.20 -13.60
C PRO A 3 -1.61 -10.11 -12.61
N LEU A 4 -1.67 -8.85 -13.04
CA LEU A 4 -1.29 -7.70 -12.23
C LEU A 4 0.17 -7.72 -11.75
N THR A 5 1.05 -8.49 -12.39
CA THR A 5 2.49 -8.52 -12.06
C THR A 5 3.35 -7.83 -13.11
N THR A 6 2.74 -7.02 -13.98
CA THR A 6 3.46 -6.24 -14.98
C THR A 6 3.05 -4.77 -14.90
N LEU A 7 3.98 -3.88 -15.24
CA LEU A 7 3.74 -2.45 -15.16
C LEU A 7 2.56 -1.96 -16.04
N PRO A 8 2.34 -2.48 -17.28
CA PRO A 8 1.14 -2.16 -18.05
C PRO A 8 -0.16 -2.55 -17.33
N GLU A 9 -0.20 -3.70 -16.66
CA GLU A 9 -1.38 -4.12 -15.89
C GLU A 9 -1.62 -3.21 -14.68
N LEU A 10 -0.56 -2.81 -13.96
CA LEU A 10 -0.65 -1.87 -12.84
C LEU A 10 -1.18 -0.49 -13.27
N LEU A 11 -0.69 0.02 -14.40
CA LEU A 11 -1.16 1.27 -14.98
C LEU A 11 -2.62 1.17 -15.42
N THR A 12 -2.99 0.07 -16.08
CA THR A 12 -4.38 -0.21 -16.49
C THR A 12 -5.31 -0.26 -15.28
N TYR A 13 -4.88 -0.92 -14.21
CA TYR A 13 -5.62 -0.97 -12.96
C TYR A 13 -5.79 0.40 -12.31
N SER A 14 -4.72 1.20 -12.29
CA SER A 14 -4.75 2.57 -11.73
C SER A 14 -5.71 3.47 -12.51
N LEU A 15 -5.71 3.36 -13.84
CA LEU A 15 -6.67 4.06 -14.70
C LEU A 15 -8.10 3.60 -14.41
N PHE A 16 -8.32 2.28 -14.31
CA PHE A 16 -9.62 1.73 -13.95
C PHE A 16 -10.12 2.25 -12.59
N LEU A 17 -9.27 2.23 -11.56
CA LEU A 17 -9.59 2.74 -10.23
C LEU A 17 -9.93 4.24 -10.28
N LEU A 18 -9.15 5.04 -11.00
CA LEU A 18 -9.39 6.47 -11.15
C LEU A 18 -10.73 6.75 -11.83
N LEU A 19 -11.05 6.02 -12.89
CA LEU A 19 -12.33 6.14 -13.59
C LEU A 19 -13.50 5.71 -12.70
N ALA A 20 -13.36 4.59 -11.99
CA ALA A 20 -14.38 4.10 -11.06
C ALA A 20 -14.62 5.09 -9.92
N TRP A 21 -13.55 5.61 -9.30
CA TRP A 21 -13.64 6.64 -8.27
C TRP A 21 -14.34 7.89 -8.84
N THR A 22 -13.89 8.41 -9.98
CA THR A 22 -14.50 9.60 -10.61
C THR A 22 -16.00 9.39 -10.86
N ALA A 23 -16.40 8.21 -11.34
CA ALA A 23 -17.81 7.90 -11.58
C ALA A 23 -18.63 7.88 -10.27
N VAL A 24 -18.10 7.28 -9.21
CA VAL A 24 -18.74 7.28 -7.88
C VAL A 24 -18.82 8.69 -7.32
N ASP A 25 -17.77 9.49 -7.45
CA ASP A 25 -17.70 10.86 -6.94
C ASP A 25 -18.71 11.78 -7.65
N VAL A 26 -18.79 11.70 -8.97
CA VAL A 26 -19.80 12.42 -9.77
C VAL A 26 -21.22 12.02 -9.36
N TYR A 27 -21.45 10.71 -9.16
CA TYR A 27 -22.75 10.23 -8.70
C TYR A 27 -23.09 10.79 -7.31
N VAL A 28 -22.19 10.64 -6.34
CA VAL A 28 -22.41 11.06 -4.95
C VAL A 28 -22.57 12.57 -4.83
N THR A 29 -21.82 13.34 -5.62
CA THR A 29 -21.97 14.81 -5.68
C THR A 29 -23.34 15.22 -6.20
N ARG A 30 -23.93 14.47 -7.14
CA ARG A 30 -25.22 14.80 -7.75
C ARG A 30 -26.42 14.27 -6.99
N TYR A 31 -26.31 13.06 -6.43
CA TYR A 31 -27.45 12.31 -5.88
C TYR A 31 -27.32 12.01 -4.39
N GLY A 32 -26.20 12.38 -3.76
CA GLY A 32 -25.88 12.07 -2.38
C GLY A 32 -25.29 10.68 -2.17
N PRO A 33 -24.98 10.32 -0.91
CA PRO A 33 -24.36 9.04 -0.58
C PRO A 33 -25.19 7.83 -1.02
N LEU A 34 -24.50 6.79 -1.48
CA LEU A 34 -25.12 5.52 -1.87
C LEU A 34 -25.74 4.81 -0.66
N ALA A 35 -26.99 4.37 -0.81
CA ALA A 35 -27.69 3.63 0.23
C ALA A 35 -27.00 2.29 0.51
N GLY A 36 -26.91 1.91 1.79
CA GLY A 36 -26.28 0.64 2.19
C GLY A 36 -24.75 0.65 2.24
N THR A 37 -24.07 1.71 1.78
CA THR A 37 -22.60 1.79 1.81
C THR A 37 -22.03 1.54 3.20
N ARG A 38 -22.63 2.08 4.26
CA ARG A 38 -22.16 1.83 5.64
C ARG A 38 -22.17 0.36 6.03
N SER A 39 -23.20 -0.39 5.62
CA SER A 39 -23.30 -1.82 5.88
C SER A 39 -22.25 -2.57 5.06
N LEU A 40 -22.07 -2.19 3.79
CA LEU A 40 -21.06 -2.78 2.92
C LEU A 40 -19.65 -2.52 3.45
N THR A 41 -19.33 -1.30 3.88
CA THR A 41 -18.08 -0.94 4.56
C THR A 41 -17.84 -1.80 5.79
N LYS A 42 -18.87 -2.03 6.62
CA LYS A 42 -18.72 -2.91 7.79
C LYS A 42 -18.40 -4.35 7.40
N VAL A 43 -19.06 -4.90 6.39
CA VAL A 43 -18.82 -6.26 5.89
C VAL A 43 -17.42 -6.37 5.29
N HIS A 44 -17.05 -5.42 4.43
CA HIS A 44 -15.72 -5.31 3.84
C HIS A 44 -14.64 -5.27 4.92
N ASN A 45 -14.81 -4.44 5.94
CA ASN A 45 -13.85 -4.33 7.03
C ASN A 45 -13.71 -5.62 7.85
N TRP A 46 -14.81 -6.31 8.15
CA TRP A 46 -14.72 -7.61 8.84
C TRP A 46 -14.04 -8.67 7.97
N PHE A 47 -14.40 -8.74 6.70
CA PHE A 47 -13.78 -9.64 5.73
C PHE A 47 -12.28 -9.40 5.67
N TYR A 48 -11.86 -8.14 5.50
CA TYR A 48 -10.46 -7.82 5.28
C TYR A 48 -9.63 -7.90 6.56
N ALA A 49 -10.22 -7.66 7.74
CA ALA A 49 -9.59 -7.99 9.02
C ALA A 49 -9.28 -9.49 9.11
N ALA A 50 -10.22 -10.36 8.71
CA ALA A 50 -10.01 -11.81 8.70
C ALA A 50 -8.92 -12.23 7.71
N VAL A 51 -8.94 -11.66 6.49
CA VAL A 51 -7.88 -11.90 5.48
C VAL A 51 -6.52 -11.48 6.01
N SER A 52 -6.43 -10.31 6.66
CA SER A 52 -5.18 -9.80 7.24
C SER A 52 -4.65 -10.73 8.34
N LEU A 53 -5.53 -11.28 9.19
CA LEU A 53 -5.14 -12.27 10.19
C LEU A 53 -4.61 -13.56 9.56
N VAL A 54 -5.32 -14.09 8.55
CA VAL A 54 -4.88 -15.29 7.83
C VAL A 54 -3.50 -15.04 7.20
N MET A 55 -3.33 -13.92 6.50
CA MET A 55 -2.05 -13.56 5.89
C MET A 55 -0.94 -13.39 6.91
N LEU A 56 -1.20 -12.72 8.03
CA LEU A 56 -0.25 -12.58 9.14
C LEU A 56 0.26 -13.94 9.62
N VAL A 57 -0.66 -14.87 9.90
CA VAL A 57 -0.32 -16.23 10.34
C VAL A 57 0.48 -16.96 9.26
N ARG A 58 0.10 -16.85 7.99
CA ARG A 58 0.82 -17.50 6.88
C ARG A 58 2.24 -16.97 6.71
N ILE A 59 2.44 -15.65 6.79
CA ILE A 59 3.78 -15.03 6.65
C ILE A 59 4.68 -15.39 7.83
N LEU A 60 4.14 -15.39 9.06
CA LEU A 60 4.89 -15.79 10.26
C LEU A 60 5.31 -17.26 10.25
N ASN A 61 4.51 -18.14 9.61
CA ASN A 61 4.83 -19.56 9.45
C ASN A 61 5.66 -19.87 8.18
N THR A 62 5.97 -18.84 7.39
CA THR A 62 6.92 -18.93 6.28
C THR A 62 8.30 -18.59 6.83
N ASP A 63 9.36 -19.18 6.28
CA ASP A 63 10.75 -18.78 6.49
C ASP A 63 11.42 -18.62 5.11
N ASP A 64 12.69 -18.22 5.04
CA ASP A 64 13.33 -17.97 3.74
C ASP A 64 13.48 -19.25 2.91
N SER A 65 13.51 -20.43 3.54
CA SER A 65 13.49 -21.73 2.86
C SER A 65 12.10 -22.14 2.35
N LYS A 66 11.04 -21.53 2.90
CA LYS A 66 9.64 -21.75 2.54
C LYS A 66 9.02 -20.57 1.79
N ASP A 67 9.81 -19.52 1.51
CA ASP A 67 9.32 -18.33 0.85
C ASP A 67 8.83 -18.69 -0.56
N SER A 68 7.53 -18.54 -0.77
CA SER A 68 6.90 -18.93 -2.02
C SER A 68 6.34 -17.70 -2.70
N PHE A 69 6.52 -17.66 -4.02
CA PHE A 69 5.89 -16.68 -4.90
C PHE A 69 4.40 -16.51 -4.58
N THR A 70 3.69 -17.61 -4.30
CA THR A 70 2.27 -17.61 -3.98
C THR A 70 1.90 -16.69 -2.81
N ILE A 71 2.63 -16.72 -1.69
CA ILE A 71 2.27 -15.89 -0.52
C ILE A 71 2.55 -14.42 -0.81
N ARG A 72 3.67 -14.12 -1.47
CA ARG A 72 4.01 -12.76 -1.89
C ARG A 72 3.00 -12.20 -2.88
N TYR A 73 2.58 -13.04 -3.82
CA TYR A 73 1.61 -12.69 -4.82
C TYR A 73 0.21 -12.48 -4.23
N ILE A 74 -0.22 -13.29 -3.26
CA ILE A 74 -1.47 -13.03 -2.53
C ILE A 74 -1.38 -11.71 -1.75
N PHE A 75 -0.25 -11.43 -1.10
CA PHE A 75 -0.03 -10.14 -0.43
C PHE A 75 -0.07 -8.96 -1.42
N HIS A 76 0.51 -9.13 -2.61
CA HIS A 76 0.46 -8.14 -3.69
C HIS A 76 -0.98 -7.91 -4.16
N LEU A 77 -1.73 -8.96 -4.47
CA LEU A 77 -3.14 -8.88 -4.86
C LEU A 77 -4.03 -8.21 -3.80
N SER A 78 -3.70 -8.39 -2.53
CA SER A 78 -4.41 -7.75 -1.43
C SER A 78 -4.40 -6.22 -1.56
N LYS A 79 -3.33 -5.64 -2.12
CA LYS A 79 -3.20 -4.18 -2.31
C LYS A 79 -4.09 -3.61 -3.40
N PHE A 80 -4.44 -4.43 -4.39
CA PHE A 80 -5.47 -4.07 -5.35
C PHE A 80 -6.84 -4.13 -4.68
N TYR A 81 -7.14 -5.21 -3.95
CA TYR A 81 -8.41 -5.34 -3.25
C TYR A 81 -8.69 -4.15 -2.30
N GLU A 82 -7.67 -3.66 -1.59
CA GLU A 82 -7.74 -2.49 -0.72
C GLU A 82 -8.26 -1.22 -1.42
N SER A 83 -8.19 -1.14 -2.75
CA SER A 83 -8.77 0.01 -3.50
C SER A 83 -10.28 0.13 -3.34
N ILE A 84 -10.97 -0.91 -2.88
CA ILE A 84 -12.38 -0.85 -2.49
C ILE A 84 -12.61 0.19 -1.38
N ASP A 85 -11.62 0.44 -0.51
CA ASP A 85 -11.71 1.47 0.53
C ASP A 85 -11.98 2.86 -0.05
N ILE A 86 -11.25 3.22 -1.12
CA ILE A 86 -11.44 4.50 -1.83
C ILE A 86 -12.89 4.61 -2.31
N LEU A 87 -13.39 3.56 -2.96
CA LEU A 87 -14.75 3.55 -3.51
C LEU A 87 -15.80 3.63 -2.41
N LEU A 88 -15.63 2.91 -1.30
CA LEU A 88 -16.57 2.90 -0.18
C LEU A 88 -16.56 4.21 0.61
N VAL A 89 -15.40 4.81 0.83
CA VAL A 89 -15.27 6.14 1.46
C VAL A 89 -15.97 7.17 0.58
N CYS A 90 -15.69 7.21 -0.72
CA CYS A 90 -16.36 8.10 -1.67
C CYS A 90 -17.87 7.85 -1.71
N ALA A 91 -18.30 6.59 -1.85
CA ALA A 91 -19.71 6.19 -1.89
C ALA A 91 -20.50 6.59 -0.63
N SER A 92 -19.82 6.74 0.51
CA SER A 92 -20.42 7.17 1.76
C SER A 92 -20.62 8.68 1.87
N GLY A 93 -20.14 9.45 0.89
CA GLY A 93 -20.09 10.91 0.92
C GLY A 93 -18.96 11.48 1.79
N SER A 94 -17.97 10.65 2.15
CA SER A 94 -16.84 11.09 2.95
C SER A 94 -15.71 11.58 2.06
N GLN A 95 -14.99 12.61 2.50
CA GLN A 95 -13.79 13.06 1.82
C GLN A 95 -12.68 12.02 1.95
N ILE A 96 -12.01 11.73 0.84
CA ILE A 96 -10.81 10.89 0.81
C ILE A 96 -9.63 11.78 1.18
N SER A 97 -8.84 11.36 2.17
CA SER A 97 -7.61 12.07 2.52
C SER A 97 -6.50 11.82 1.49
N ASP A 98 -5.61 12.79 1.34
CA ASP A 98 -4.44 12.66 0.45
C ASP A 98 -3.59 11.45 0.81
N SER A 99 -3.42 11.16 2.10
CA SER A 99 -2.68 9.99 2.59
C SER A 99 -3.32 8.67 2.17
N LEU A 100 -4.65 8.58 2.21
CA LEU A 100 -5.41 7.39 1.81
C LEU A 100 -5.32 7.18 0.30
N ALA A 101 -5.56 8.25 -0.48
CA ALA A 101 -5.43 8.21 -1.93
C ALA A 101 -4.02 7.81 -2.35
N PHE A 102 -2.99 8.51 -1.85
CA PHE A 102 -1.60 8.18 -2.16
C PHE A 102 -1.28 6.72 -1.82
N HIS A 103 -1.63 6.27 -0.61
CA HIS A 103 -1.41 4.90 -0.18
C HIS A 103 -2.00 3.87 -1.15
N HIS A 104 -3.29 3.96 -1.48
CA HIS A 104 -3.94 2.95 -2.32
C HIS A 104 -3.49 3.00 -3.79
N PHE A 105 -3.09 4.17 -4.30
CA PHE A 105 -2.51 4.26 -5.64
C PHE A 105 -1.07 3.76 -5.70
N THR A 106 -0.24 3.98 -4.67
CA THR A 106 1.19 3.64 -4.74
C THR A 106 1.55 2.26 -4.20
N THR A 107 0.76 1.70 -3.28
CA THR A 107 1.09 0.41 -2.64
C THR A 107 1.11 -0.79 -3.61
N PRO A 108 0.27 -0.85 -4.65
CA PRO A 108 0.43 -1.85 -5.72
C PRO A 108 1.79 -1.75 -6.42
N TYR A 109 2.28 -0.54 -6.71
CA TYR A 109 3.61 -0.33 -7.30
C TYR A 109 4.72 -0.71 -6.32
N LEU A 110 4.61 -0.34 -5.05
CA LEU A 110 5.54 -0.76 -4.00
C LEU A 110 5.69 -2.29 -3.96
N THR A 111 4.55 -3.01 -3.94
CA THR A 111 4.56 -4.46 -3.85
C THR A 111 5.00 -5.13 -5.16
N TYR A 112 4.69 -4.55 -6.31
CA TYR A 112 5.26 -4.98 -7.59
C TYR A 112 6.79 -4.88 -7.58
N LEU A 113 7.34 -3.71 -7.21
CA LEU A 113 8.78 -3.47 -7.20
C LEU A 113 9.54 -4.39 -6.24
N ARG A 114 8.98 -4.67 -5.06
CA ARG A 114 9.72 -5.31 -3.95
C ARG A 114 9.26 -6.68 -3.52
N TYR A 115 8.11 -7.18 -3.96
CA TYR A 115 7.51 -8.38 -3.36
C TYR A 115 7.31 -9.46 -4.42
N VAL A 116 7.08 -9.07 -5.68
CA VAL A 116 6.99 -10.01 -6.79
C VAL A 116 8.40 -10.47 -7.19
N ASP A 117 9.20 -9.56 -7.76
CA ASP A 117 10.49 -9.92 -8.36
C ASP A 117 11.65 -9.70 -7.38
N HIS A 118 11.77 -8.52 -6.80
CA HIS A 118 12.88 -8.18 -5.90
C HIS A 118 12.55 -8.42 -4.44
N HIS A 119 12.26 -9.66 -4.06
CA HIS A 119 11.62 -10.02 -2.79
C HIS A 119 12.51 -10.06 -1.54
N GLY A 120 13.85 -10.01 -1.64
CA GLY A 120 14.71 -10.09 -0.45
C GLY A 120 14.32 -9.07 0.64
N GLY A 121 14.05 -9.55 1.86
CA GLY A 121 13.64 -8.69 3.00
C GLY A 121 12.17 -8.26 3.01
N TRP A 122 11.28 -8.81 2.18
CA TRP A 122 9.86 -8.37 2.11
C TRP A 122 9.03 -8.65 3.39
N ARG A 123 9.38 -9.70 4.13
CA ARG A 123 8.56 -10.29 5.20
C ARG A 123 8.31 -9.36 6.40
N PRO A 124 9.31 -8.67 6.98
CA PRO A 124 9.08 -7.81 8.15
C PRO A 124 8.01 -6.74 7.91
N PHE A 125 8.04 -6.07 6.75
CA PHE A 125 6.99 -5.12 6.39
C PHE A 125 5.64 -5.82 6.21
N ALA A 126 5.58 -6.94 5.49
CA ALA A 126 4.30 -7.62 5.26
C ALA A 126 3.66 -8.10 6.57
N VAL A 127 4.45 -8.57 7.54
CA VAL A 127 3.98 -8.91 8.89
C VAL A 127 3.39 -7.69 9.59
N LEU A 128 4.14 -6.59 9.67
CA LEU A 128 3.69 -5.38 10.37
C LEU A 128 2.49 -4.73 9.67
N ASN A 129 2.46 -4.75 8.34
CA ASN A 129 1.36 -4.25 7.55
C ASN A 129 0.09 -5.07 7.77
N ASN A 130 0.15 -6.41 7.71
CA ASN A 130 -1.03 -7.24 7.99
C ASN A 130 -1.48 -7.12 9.46
N PHE A 131 -0.55 -6.98 10.40
CA PHE A 131 -0.89 -6.71 11.80
C PHE A 131 -1.61 -5.36 11.95
N HIS A 132 -1.08 -4.30 11.33
CA HIS A 132 -1.74 -2.99 11.33
C HIS A 132 -3.11 -3.05 10.64
N HIS A 133 -3.22 -3.75 9.52
CA HIS A 133 -4.47 -3.90 8.77
C HIS A 133 -5.50 -4.66 9.61
N LEU A 134 -5.12 -5.76 10.27
CA LEU A 134 -6.00 -6.45 11.23
C LEU A 134 -6.60 -5.47 12.25
N LEU A 135 -5.78 -4.58 12.83
CA LEU A 135 -6.25 -3.60 13.80
C LEU A 135 -7.15 -2.52 13.18
N VAL A 136 -6.75 -1.93 12.04
CA VAL A 136 -7.45 -0.80 11.43
C VAL A 136 -8.81 -1.22 10.87
N TYR A 137 -8.87 -2.37 10.20
CA TYR A 137 -10.12 -2.90 9.67
C TYR A 137 -11.03 -3.39 10.80
N THR A 138 -10.49 -3.99 11.88
CA THR A 138 -11.30 -4.31 13.07
C THR A 138 -11.87 -3.03 13.71
N PHE A 139 -11.07 -1.96 13.77
CA PHE A 139 -11.53 -0.68 14.30
C PHE A 139 -12.69 -0.11 13.47
N PHE A 140 -12.54 -0.03 12.15
CA PHE A 140 -13.59 0.48 11.27
C PHE A 140 -14.83 -0.43 11.20
N ALA A 141 -14.66 -1.76 11.27
CA ALA A 141 -15.77 -2.72 11.34
C ALA A 141 -16.62 -2.52 12.61
N ARG A 142 -16.01 -2.11 13.72
CA ARG A 142 -16.69 -1.80 14.98
C ARG A 142 -17.36 -0.42 14.98
N GLY A 143 -17.01 0.46 14.03
CA GLY A 143 -17.59 1.80 13.89
C GLY A 143 -17.45 2.64 15.17
N LYS A 144 -18.55 3.25 15.63
CA LYS A 144 -18.58 4.05 16.88
C LYS A 144 -18.16 3.23 18.12
N GLY A 145 -18.28 1.90 18.09
CA GLY A 145 -17.84 0.99 19.14
C GLY A 145 -16.37 0.57 19.05
N GLY A 146 -15.58 1.13 18.12
CA GLY A 146 -14.14 0.92 18.07
C GLY A 146 -13.51 1.35 19.40
N GLY A 147 -13.11 0.37 20.21
CA GLY A 147 -12.66 0.59 21.59
C GLY A 147 -11.49 1.57 21.69
N VAL A 148 -11.42 2.28 22.81
CA VAL A 148 -10.37 3.27 23.12
C VAL A 148 -8.97 2.72 22.85
N LEU A 149 -8.73 1.46 23.22
CA LEU A 149 -7.46 0.78 22.98
C LEU A 149 -7.04 0.75 21.50
N LEU A 150 -7.95 0.43 20.58
CA LEU A 150 -7.63 0.42 19.15
C LEU A 150 -7.27 1.81 18.66
N ARG A 151 -8.04 2.84 19.06
CA ARG A 151 -7.72 4.23 18.70
C ARG A 151 -6.34 4.65 19.17
N SER A 152 -5.95 4.24 20.38
CA SER A 152 -4.63 4.54 20.94
C SER A 152 -3.50 3.79 20.23
N VAL A 153 -3.70 2.54 19.82
CA VAL A 153 -2.62 1.69 19.26
C VAL A 153 -2.40 1.90 17.75
N LEU A 154 -3.44 2.32 17.02
CA LEU A 154 -3.37 2.49 15.56
C LEU A 154 -2.25 3.42 15.07
N PRO A 155 -2.05 4.62 15.64
CA PRO A 155 -0.94 5.48 15.21
C PRO A 155 0.42 4.82 15.37
N TYR A 156 0.66 4.14 16.50
CA TYR A 156 1.95 3.50 16.78
C TYR A 156 2.24 2.34 15.84
N THR A 157 1.25 1.48 15.60
CA THR A 157 1.43 0.36 14.66
C THR A 157 1.58 0.85 13.22
N GLY A 158 0.91 1.95 12.85
CA GLY A 158 1.06 2.63 11.57
C GLY A 158 2.47 3.20 11.38
N ILE A 159 3.02 3.88 12.40
CA ILE A 159 4.38 4.41 12.36
C ILE A 159 5.41 3.29 12.31
N LEU A 160 5.25 2.27 13.17
CA LEU A 160 6.19 1.16 13.28
C LEU A 160 6.35 0.41 11.96
N GLN A 161 5.25 0.10 11.26
CA GLN A 161 5.35 -0.60 9.96
C GLN A 161 6.14 0.22 8.92
N LEU A 162 6.01 1.55 8.92
CA LEU A 162 6.68 2.41 7.94
C LEU A 162 8.17 2.57 8.26
N ILE A 163 8.52 2.77 9.54
CA ILE A 163 9.93 2.85 9.97
C ILE A 163 10.65 1.55 9.63
N VAL A 164 10.05 0.40 9.99
CA VAL A 164 10.66 -0.90 9.72
C VAL A 164 10.77 -1.16 8.21
N SER A 165 9.78 -0.76 7.41
CA SER A 165 9.86 -0.87 5.95
C SER A 165 11.08 -0.14 5.39
N VAL A 166 11.23 1.14 5.73
CA VAL A 166 12.34 1.97 5.24
C VAL A 166 13.66 1.39 5.72
N TRP A 167 13.76 1.01 7.00
CA TRP A 167 14.98 0.43 7.55
C TRP A 167 15.39 -0.85 6.82
N VAL A 168 14.46 -1.79 6.60
CA VAL A 168 14.75 -3.04 5.89
C VAL A 168 15.17 -2.78 4.44
N ASP A 169 14.48 -1.88 3.74
CA ASP A 169 14.82 -1.56 2.35
C ASP A 169 16.18 -0.85 2.23
N VAL A 170 16.58 -0.04 3.22
CA VAL A 170 17.93 0.54 3.30
C VAL A 170 18.96 -0.55 3.51
N MET A 171 18.79 -1.44 4.50
CA MET A 171 19.79 -2.47 4.81
C MET A 171 20.00 -3.42 3.63
N TYR A 172 18.93 -4.04 3.12
CA TYR A 172 19.01 -4.93 1.96
C TYR A 172 19.45 -4.19 0.69
N GLY A 173 19.12 -2.91 0.58
CA GLY A 173 19.51 -2.09 -0.54
C GLY A 173 21.00 -1.77 -0.55
N LEU A 174 21.57 -1.46 0.61
CA LEU A 174 23.00 -1.22 0.78
C LEU A 174 23.82 -2.48 0.47
N ASP A 175 23.39 -3.64 0.97
CA ASP A 175 24.06 -4.92 0.67
C ASP A 175 24.14 -5.14 -0.85
N LYS A 176 23.02 -5.02 -1.55
CA LYS A 176 22.95 -5.10 -3.02
C LYS A 176 23.80 -4.05 -3.74
N TYR A 177 23.87 -2.84 -3.18
CA TYR A 177 24.70 -1.77 -3.74
C TYR A 177 26.19 -2.07 -3.64
N TYR A 178 26.64 -2.61 -2.50
CA TYR A 178 28.04 -2.98 -2.33
C TYR A 178 28.42 -4.21 -3.17
N ASP A 179 27.48 -5.11 -3.44
CA ASP A 179 27.71 -6.31 -4.24
C ASP A 179 27.64 -6.07 -5.77
N GLY A 180 26.81 -5.13 -6.23
CA GLY A 180 26.53 -4.97 -7.66
C GLY A 180 26.20 -3.55 -8.13
N GLY A 181 26.39 -2.54 -7.28
CA GLY A 181 26.18 -1.14 -7.62
C GLY A 181 24.70 -0.73 -7.67
N LEU A 182 24.39 0.33 -8.45
CA LEU A 182 23.06 0.95 -8.44
C LEU A 182 21.94 0.10 -9.08
N GLU A 183 22.28 -0.82 -9.99
CA GLU A 183 21.28 -1.58 -10.74
C GLU A 183 20.51 -2.56 -9.83
N PRO A 184 21.16 -3.35 -8.97
CA PRO A 184 20.41 -4.21 -8.03
C PRO A 184 19.66 -3.42 -6.93
N TRP A 185 20.07 -2.18 -6.66
CA TRP A 185 19.54 -1.36 -5.55
C TRP A 185 18.26 -0.58 -5.90
N TRP A 186 18.04 -0.22 -7.18
CA TRP A 186 16.95 0.68 -7.55
C TRP A 186 15.55 0.27 -7.05
N PRO A 187 15.16 -1.01 -6.96
CA PRO A 187 13.82 -1.39 -6.46
C PRO A 187 13.63 -1.01 -4.99
N ASN A 188 14.69 -1.14 -4.18
CA ASN A 188 14.70 -0.73 -2.78
C ASN A 188 14.63 0.79 -2.66
N LEU A 189 15.34 1.54 -3.51
CA LEU A 189 15.20 3.01 -3.57
C LEU A 189 13.78 3.44 -3.93
N GLY A 190 13.14 2.76 -4.88
CA GLY A 190 11.74 3.00 -5.26
C GLY A 190 10.80 2.80 -4.09
N ALA A 191 10.99 1.72 -3.34
CA ALA A 191 10.22 1.43 -2.15
C ALA A 191 10.42 2.47 -1.04
N ILE A 192 11.67 2.85 -0.75
CA ILE A 192 11.99 3.92 0.20
C ILE A 192 11.30 5.22 -0.19
N ALA A 193 11.32 5.57 -1.48
CA ALA A 193 10.64 6.77 -1.96
C ALA A 193 9.12 6.68 -1.77
N LEU A 194 8.46 5.58 -2.19
CA LEU A 194 7.01 5.44 -2.05
C LEU A 194 6.57 5.40 -0.57
N VAL A 195 7.26 4.62 0.26
CA VAL A 195 6.97 4.53 1.69
C VAL A 195 7.26 5.85 2.40
N GLY A 196 8.37 6.50 2.07
CA GLY A 196 8.73 7.82 2.61
C GLY A 196 7.70 8.88 2.25
N GLY A 197 7.16 8.85 1.02
CA GLY A 197 6.13 9.77 0.57
C GLY A 197 4.84 9.58 1.38
N TYR A 198 4.43 8.32 1.55
CA TYR A 198 3.29 7.98 2.39
C TYR A 198 3.52 8.37 3.85
N PHE A 199 4.72 8.14 4.40
CA PHE A 199 5.08 8.51 5.76
C PHE A 199 4.90 10.01 6.00
N VAL A 200 5.34 10.86 5.07
CA VAL A 200 5.15 12.30 5.20
C VAL A 200 3.68 12.69 5.22
N LEU A 201 2.87 12.15 4.29
CA LEU A 201 1.43 12.43 4.23
C LEU A 201 0.69 11.92 5.48
N PHE A 202 1.09 10.75 5.99
CA PHE A 202 0.55 10.18 7.22
C PHE A 202 0.80 11.10 8.41
N PHE A 203 2.01 11.64 8.57
CA PHE A 203 2.36 12.60 9.63
C PHE A 203 1.65 13.94 9.49
N GLN A 204 1.47 14.45 8.26
CA GLN A 204 0.68 15.66 8.02
C GLN A 204 -0.76 15.52 8.50
N GLY A 205 -1.33 14.30 8.41
CA GLY A 205 -2.65 13.99 8.97
C GLY A 205 -2.76 14.18 10.49
N PHE A 206 -1.65 14.19 11.23
CA PHE A 206 -1.60 14.51 12.67
C PHE A 206 -1.31 15.98 12.96
N GLY A 207 -1.29 16.85 11.94
CA GLY A 207 -1.02 18.28 12.08
C GLY A 207 0.46 18.66 12.09
N PHE A 208 1.37 17.72 11.83
CA PHE A 208 2.79 18.03 11.68
C PHE A 208 3.05 18.69 10.32
N ARG A 209 3.64 19.90 10.34
CA ARG A 209 4.08 20.58 9.12
C ARG A 209 5.43 20.01 8.66
N VAL A 210 5.40 18.93 7.89
CA VAL A 210 6.58 18.51 7.13
C VAL A 210 6.73 19.44 5.93
N GLY A 211 7.93 20.00 5.73
CA GLY A 211 8.16 21.00 4.68
C GLY A 211 7.74 20.48 3.29
N GLN A 212 6.93 21.25 2.57
CA GLN A 212 6.40 20.91 1.24
C GLN A 212 7.48 20.46 0.23
N LYS A 213 8.73 20.92 0.42
CA LYS A 213 9.90 20.53 -0.38
C LYS A 213 10.27 19.05 -0.26
N MET A 214 10.07 18.41 0.91
CA MET A 214 10.31 16.96 1.06
C MET A 214 9.27 16.13 0.31
N VAL A 215 7.99 16.52 0.32
CA VAL A 215 6.91 15.82 -0.41
C VAL A 215 7.18 15.85 -1.91
N LEU A 216 7.54 17.02 -2.45
CA LEU A 216 7.92 17.17 -3.85
C LEU A 216 9.16 16.35 -4.21
N LEU A 217 10.20 16.33 -3.37
CA LEU A 217 11.42 15.57 -3.63
C LEU A 217 11.13 14.05 -3.67
N VAL A 218 10.37 13.54 -2.70
CA VAL A 218 10.04 12.12 -2.60
C VAL A 218 9.05 11.69 -3.69
N GLY A 219 8.07 12.54 -4.02
CA GLY A 219 7.14 12.30 -5.12
C GLY A 219 7.84 12.31 -6.50
N LEU A 220 8.74 13.26 -6.74
CA LEU A 220 9.54 13.33 -7.98
C LEU A 220 10.50 12.13 -8.11
N LEU A 221 11.10 11.71 -7.00
CA LEU A 221 11.95 10.51 -6.98
C LEU A 221 11.13 9.25 -7.26
N GLY A 222 9.95 9.11 -6.65
CA GLY A 222 9.02 8.02 -6.94
C GLY A 222 8.58 8.00 -8.40
N LEU A 223 8.21 9.14 -8.97
CA LEU A 223 7.84 9.27 -10.38
C LEU A 223 9.01 8.92 -11.32
N PHE A 224 10.21 9.41 -11.03
CA PHE A 224 11.42 9.08 -11.80
C PHE A 224 11.70 7.58 -11.79
N LEU A 225 11.55 6.92 -10.64
CA LEU A 225 11.79 5.48 -10.53
C LEU A 225 10.72 4.65 -11.23
N ILE A 226 9.46 5.11 -11.24
CA ILE A 226 8.38 4.51 -12.05
C ILE A 226 8.68 4.67 -13.55
N LEU A 227 9.09 5.86 -13.98
CA LEU A 227 9.47 6.13 -15.38
C LEU A 227 10.67 5.29 -15.83
N ARG A 228 11.65 5.09 -14.94
CA ARG A 228 12.78 4.19 -15.22
C ARG A 228 12.33 2.73 -15.35
N ALA A 229 11.47 2.25 -14.45
CA ALA A 229 10.91 0.90 -14.55
C ALA A 229 10.12 0.70 -15.88
N LEU A 230 9.45 1.74 -16.38
CA LEU A 230 8.81 1.72 -17.72
C LEU A 230 9.83 1.53 -18.84
N VAL A 231 10.93 2.29 -18.81
CA VAL A 231 11.97 2.20 -19.84
C VAL A 231 12.64 0.83 -19.85
N ASP A 232 12.93 0.27 -18.68
CA ASP A 232 13.61 -1.02 -18.58
C ASP A 232 12.66 -2.20 -18.88
N GLY A 233 11.37 -2.10 -18.54
CA GLY A 233 10.35 -3.09 -18.93
C GLY A 233 10.05 -3.12 -20.44
N VAL A 234 10.26 -2.02 -21.16
CA VAL A 234 10.16 -1.99 -22.64
C VAL A 234 11.34 -2.71 -23.30
N LYS A 235 12.53 -2.65 -22.70
CA LYS A 235 13.73 -3.30 -23.25
C LYS A 235 13.72 -4.82 -23.14
N THR A 236 13.00 -5.39 -22.17
CA THR A 236 12.90 -6.84 -21.98
C THR A 236 11.76 -7.48 -22.79
N ALA A 237 10.88 -6.67 -23.40
CA ALA A 237 9.75 -7.12 -24.22
C ALA A 237 10.03 -7.08 -25.74
N LEU A 238 11.18 -6.55 -26.16
CA LEU A 238 11.69 -6.52 -27.53
C LEU A 238 12.81 -7.55 -27.70
#